data_AF-A0A7S4JXC2-F1
#
_entry.id   AF-A0A7S4JXC2-F1
#
_cell.length_a   1.000
_cell.length_b   1.000
_cell.length_c   1.000
_cell.angle_alpha   90.00
_cell.angle_beta   90.00
_cell.angle_gamma   90.00
#
_symmetry.space_group_name_H-M   'P 1'
#
loop_
_entity.id
_entity.type
_entity.pdbx_description
1 polymer ?
#
loop_
_entity_poly.entity_id
_entity_poly.type
_entity_poly.pdbx_seq_one_letter_code
_entity_poly.pdbx_strand_id
1 'polypeptide(L)'
;MVCPGLGLLSVWLVPRDGPFCLGPMIPLLLAATAWMPQGHRTLRCARAPVAAASPTCCICINCKLVDRCKTYRWVEDMHAQPHVATAPDFEPMDPQIQVFIRDEGAAASAPASGEGAGGSNEQTIEYDVFGCDAFTEDKGRWLRLMPEADFIPT
;
A
#
# COMPACT_ATOMS: atom_id res chain seq x y z
N MET A 1 31.87 43.88 -26.25
CA MET A 1 31.82 44.98 -25.27
C MET A 1 31.93 44.32 -23.90
N VAL A 2 33.06 44.57 -23.24
CA VAL A 2 33.50 43.93 -22.00
C VAL A 2 33.06 44.82 -20.84
N CYS A 3 32.34 44.27 -19.86
CA CYS A 3 32.72 44.29 -18.43
C CYS A 3 31.54 43.92 -17.51
N PRO A 4 31.83 43.30 -16.35
CA PRO A 4 30.89 42.59 -15.49
C PRO A 4 30.50 43.42 -14.25
N GLY A 5 29.39 43.04 -13.59
CA GLY A 5 28.96 43.60 -12.31
C GLY A 5 29.07 42.59 -11.18
N LEU A 6 30.21 42.60 -10.47
CA LEU A 6 30.38 42.01 -9.15
C LEU A 6 29.60 42.82 -8.11
N GLY A 7 28.66 42.18 -7.41
CA GLY A 7 27.90 42.74 -6.30
C GLY A 7 28.28 42.10 -4.97
N LEU A 8 29.32 42.67 -4.36
CA LEU A 8 29.66 42.81 -2.94
C LEU A 8 28.99 41.89 -1.88
N LEU A 9 29.85 41.24 -1.11
CA LEU A 9 29.60 40.70 0.22
C LEU A 9 28.97 41.74 1.15
N SER A 10 28.08 41.29 2.03
CA SER A 10 27.85 41.93 3.32
C SER A 10 27.76 40.86 4.39
N VAL A 11 28.90 40.68 5.07
CA VAL A 11 29.03 40.04 6.37
C VAL A 11 28.31 40.89 7.39
N TRP A 12 27.35 40.31 8.11
CA TRP A 12 26.90 40.82 9.40
C TRP A 12 27.24 39.81 10.46
N LEU A 13 28.38 40.05 11.11
CA LEU A 13 28.78 39.47 12.37
C LEU A 13 28.00 40.21 13.47
N VAL A 14 27.20 39.50 14.25
CA VAL A 14 26.63 40.03 15.50
C VAL A 14 27.16 39.17 16.65
N PRO A 15 27.93 39.74 17.60
CA PRO A 15 28.33 39.08 18.82
C PRO A 15 27.31 39.35 19.94
N ARG A 16 27.12 38.41 20.87
CA ARG A 16 26.74 38.80 22.24
C ARG A 16 27.14 37.77 23.29
N ASP A 17 28.16 38.17 24.05
CA ASP A 17 28.52 37.68 25.37
C ASP A 17 27.37 37.82 26.38
N GLY A 18 27.32 36.90 27.34
CA GLY A 18 26.53 37.03 28.57
C GLY A 18 26.82 35.89 29.57
N PRO A 19 26.86 36.13 30.89
CA PRO A 19 27.89 35.57 31.76
C PRO A 19 27.45 34.40 32.66
N PHE A 20 28.49 33.74 33.16
CA PHE A 20 28.58 32.82 34.29
C PHE A 20 27.56 33.03 35.42
N CYS A 21 26.89 31.96 35.83
CA CYS A 21 26.32 31.81 37.17
C CYS A 21 26.89 30.53 37.81
N LEU A 22 27.72 30.72 38.83
CA LEU A 22 28.26 29.69 39.71
C LEU A 22 27.33 29.48 40.92
N GLY A 23 26.99 28.21 41.17
CA GLY A 23 26.70 27.63 42.50
C GLY A 23 25.24 27.70 43.01
N PRO A 24 24.88 26.93 44.07
CA PRO A 24 25.70 26.00 44.86
C PRO A 24 25.14 24.55 44.95
N MET A 25 26.02 23.64 45.38
CA MET A 25 25.68 22.31 45.90
C MET A 25 24.95 22.40 47.24
N ILE A 26 23.80 21.72 47.39
CA ILE A 26 23.13 21.42 48.67
C ILE A 26 22.47 20.02 48.56
N PRO A 27 22.48 19.20 49.63
CA PRO A 27 22.66 17.76 49.54
C PRO A 27 21.39 16.92 49.60
N LEU A 28 21.61 15.63 49.34
CA LEU A 28 20.79 14.45 49.63
C LEU A 28 20.12 14.53 51.02
N LEU A 29 18.81 14.30 51.11
CA LEU A 29 18.15 13.34 52.03
C LEU A 29 16.61 13.45 51.98
N LEU A 30 15.99 12.28 51.84
CA LEU A 30 14.68 11.85 52.38
C LEU A 30 13.42 12.67 52.02
N ALA A 31 12.51 12.05 51.28
CA ALA A 31 11.26 11.51 51.85
C ALA A 31 10.33 11.04 50.74
N ALA A 32 9.83 9.81 50.91
CA ALA A 32 8.75 9.26 50.12
C ALA A 32 7.49 10.12 50.25
N THR A 33 6.94 10.57 49.12
CA THR A 33 5.50 10.74 48.99
C THR A 33 5.08 10.10 47.67
N ALA A 34 4.27 9.06 47.81
CA ALA A 34 3.59 8.43 46.71
C ALA A 34 2.70 9.46 46.02
N TRP A 35 2.97 9.75 44.75
CA TRP A 35 2.03 10.45 43.89
C TRP A 35 1.69 9.52 42.72
N MET A 36 0.51 8.90 42.81
CA MET A 36 -0.14 8.24 41.68
C MET A 36 -0.70 9.32 40.75
N PRO A 37 -0.26 9.44 39.49
CA PRO A 37 -1.07 10.07 38.48
C PRO A 37 -2.23 9.12 38.13
N GLN A 38 -3.43 9.47 38.60
CA GLN A 38 -4.68 8.91 38.12
C GLN A 38 -5.03 9.52 36.76
N GLY A 39 -5.45 8.67 35.83
CA GLY A 39 -6.02 9.07 34.55
C GLY A 39 -4.94 9.34 33.51
N HIS A 40 -4.97 8.79 32.30
CA HIS A 40 -6.11 8.38 31.51
C HIS A 40 -5.66 7.17 30.70
N ARG A 41 -6.20 5.98 31.00
CA ARG A 41 -6.18 4.89 30.03
C ARG A 41 -7.07 5.35 28.88
N THR A 42 -6.49 5.96 27.86
CA THR A 42 -7.14 6.00 26.56
C THR A 42 -7.25 4.54 26.15
N LEU A 43 -8.44 3.96 26.33
CA LEU A 43 -8.87 2.81 25.57
C LEU A 43 -8.90 3.29 24.13
N ARG A 44 -7.74 3.25 23.46
CA ARG A 44 -7.74 3.09 22.02
C ARG A 44 -8.51 1.79 21.84
N CYS A 45 -9.72 1.87 21.28
CA CYS A 45 -10.22 0.76 20.51
C CYS A 45 -9.07 0.42 19.57
N ALA A 46 -8.33 -0.64 19.88
CA ALA A 46 -7.57 -1.35 18.88
C ALA A 46 -8.66 -1.80 17.91
N ARG A 47 -8.89 -0.96 16.90
CA ARG A 47 -9.55 -1.40 15.69
C ARG A 47 -8.67 -2.57 15.29
N ALA A 48 -9.19 -3.78 15.47
CA ALA A 48 -8.52 -4.96 14.97
C ALA A 48 -8.07 -4.60 13.55
N PRO A 49 -6.83 -4.91 13.13
CA PRO A 49 -6.54 -4.85 11.73
C PRO A 49 -7.65 -5.69 11.09
N VAL A 50 -8.54 -5.03 10.35
CA VAL A 50 -9.28 -5.72 9.30
C VAL A 50 -8.12 -6.24 8.49
N ALA A 51 -7.77 -7.51 8.68
CA ALA A 51 -6.86 -8.18 7.79
C ALA A 51 -7.45 -7.86 6.44
N ALA A 52 -6.78 -6.99 5.69
CA ALA A 52 -7.15 -6.70 4.34
C ALA A 52 -7.10 -8.08 3.70
N ALA A 53 -8.28 -8.67 3.51
CA ALA A 53 -8.40 -9.93 2.84
C ALA A 53 -7.86 -9.61 1.45
N SER A 54 -6.59 -9.93 1.22
CA SER A 54 -6.08 -10.09 -0.13
C SER A 54 -7.11 -10.96 -0.86
N PRO A 55 -7.48 -10.58 -2.08
CA PRO A 55 -8.65 -11.16 -2.72
C PRO A 55 -8.46 -12.66 -2.81
N THR A 56 -9.46 -13.38 -2.31
CA THR A 56 -9.77 -14.71 -2.82
C THR A 56 -9.86 -14.59 -4.33
N CYS A 57 -9.14 -15.42 -5.08
CA CYS A 57 -9.21 -15.55 -6.52
C CYS A 57 -10.55 -15.12 -7.15
N CYS A 58 -10.48 -14.43 -8.30
CA CYS A 58 -11.64 -14.07 -9.11
C CYS A 58 -12.71 -15.18 -9.17
N ILE A 59 -13.95 -14.89 -8.76
CA ILE A 59 -15.05 -15.88 -8.63
C ILE A 59 -15.33 -16.60 -9.94
N CYS A 60 -14.98 -15.99 -11.07
CA CYS A 60 -15.18 -16.54 -12.40
C CYS A 60 -14.49 -17.89 -12.60
N ILE A 61 -13.41 -18.22 -11.89
CA ILE A 61 -12.73 -19.52 -12.03
C ILE A 61 -13.65 -20.71 -11.72
N ASN A 62 -14.68 -20.46 -10.90
CA ASN A 62 -15.69 -21.42 -10.47
C ASN A 62 -17.07 -21.13 -11.08
N CYS A 63 -17.16 -20.34 -12.15
CA CYS A 63 -18.43 -20.00 -12.78
C CYS A 63 -18.69 -20.88 -14.02
N LYS A 64 -19.92 -21.36 -14.19
CA LYS A 64 -20.37 -22.10 -15.39
C LYS A 64 -20.17 -21.37 -16.72
N LEU A 65 -20.06 -20.05 -16.68
CA LEU A 65 -20.00 -19.18 -17.85
C LEU A 65 -18.59 -18.60 -18.07
N VAL A 66 -17.57 -19.12 -17.38
CA VAL A 66 -16.18 -18.61 -17.45
C VAL A 66 -15.62 -18.54 -18.88
N ASP A 67 -15.95 -19.51 -19.72
CA ASP A 67 -15.57 -19.59 -21.14
C ASP A 67 -16.38 -18.67 -22.07
N ARG A 68 -17.41 -18.01 -21.56
CA ARG A 68 -18.30 -17.16 -22.36
C ARG A 68 -18.41 -15.74 -21.83
N CYS A 69 -17.91 -15.47 -20.62
CA CYS A 69 -18.08 -14.19 -19.93
C CYS A 69 -17.10 -13.13 -20.43
N LYS A 70 -17.62 -12.04 -20.99
CA LYS A 70 -16.80 -10.91 -21.45
C LYS A 70 -16.03 -10.21 -20.34
N THR A 71 -16.62 -10.08 -19.14
CA THR A 71 -15.90 -9.48 -18.00
C THR A 71 -14.72 -10.34 -17.56
N TYR A 72 -14.87 -11.67 -17.56
CA TYR A 72 -13.74 -12.54 -17.23
C TYR A 72 -12.62 -12.41 -18.26
N ARG A 73 -12.98 -12.38 -19.54
CA ARG A 73 -12.05 -12.12 -20.63
C ARG A 73 -11.29 -10.80 -20.48
N TRP A 74 -11.97 -9.74 -20.05
CA TRP A 74 -11.31 -8.46 -19.76
C TRP A 74 -10.31 -8.55 -18.60
N VAL A 75 -10.61 -9.33 -17.54
CA VAL A 75 -9.64 -9.59 -16.46
C VAL A 75 -8.42 -10.35 -16.97
N GLU A 76 -8.60 -11.33 -17.86
CA GLU A 76 -7.47 -12.02 -18.51
C GLU A 76 -6.59 -11.05 -19.30
N ASP A 77 -7.19 -10.10 -20.02
CA ASP A 77 -6.45 -9.05 -20.75
C ASP A 77 -5.63 -8.16 -19.78
N MET A 78 -6.18 -7.81 -18.61
CA MET A 78 -5.46 -7.01 -17.59
C MET A 78 -4.30 -7.77 -16.94
N HIS A 79 -4.40 -9.10 -16.85
CA HIS A 79 -3.32 -9.95 -16.31
C HIS A 79 -2.35 -10.46 -17.39
N ALA A 80 -2.55 -10.10 -18.67
CA ALA A 80 -1.81 -10.63 -19.81
C ALA A 80 -1.74 -12.18 -19.82
N GLN A 81 -2.81 -12.83 -19.33
CA GLN A 81 -2.89 -14.28 -19.23
C GLN A 81 -3.45 -14.89 -20.52
N PRO A 82 -3.13 -16.17 -20.80
CA PRO A 82 -3.80 -16.92 -21.86
C PRO A 82 -5.31 -16.94 -21.62
N HIS A 83 -6.06 -16.78 -22.71
CA HIS A 83 -7.51 -16.68 -22.62
C HIS A 83 -8.17 -18.03 -22.70
N VAL A 84 -9.13 -18.28 -21.80
CA VAL A 84 -9.96 -19.50 -21.84
C VAL A 84 -10.77 -19.57 -23.12
N ALA A 85 -11.26 -18.42 -23.62
CA ALA A 85 -11.98 -18.32 -24.87
C ALA A 85 -11.60 -17.05 -25.64
N THR A 86 -11.51 -17.17 -26.97
CA THR A 86 -11.10 -16.05 -27.84
C THR A 86 -12.23 -15.04 -28.09
N ALA A 87 -13.49 -15.48 -28.07
CA ALA A 87 -14.64 -14.65 -28.41
C ALA A 87 -15.85 -14.96 -27.50
N PRO A 88 -15.84 -14.49 -26.24
CA PRO A 88 -16.98 -14.64 -25.33
C PRO A 88 -18.23 -13.91 -25.83
N ASP A 89 -19.39 -14.53 -25.73
CA ASP A 89 -20.68 -14.02 -26.19
C ASP A 89 -21.67 -13.67 -25.06
N PHE A 90 -21.28 -13.88 -23.80
CA PHE A 90 -22.11 -13.64 -22.62
C PHE A 90 -21.74 -12.33 -21.92
N GLU A 91 -22.75 -11.47 -21.73
CA GLU A 91 -22.67 -10.24 -20.93
C GLU A 91 -23.14 -10.53 -19.49
N PRO A 92 -22.27 -10.43 -18.48
CA PRO A 92 -22.66 -10.72 -17.10
C PRO A 92 -23.59 -9.65 -16.52
N MET A 93 -24.40 -10.07 -15.55
CA MET A 93 -25.33 -9.19 -14.82
C MET A 93 -24.65 -8.68 -13.55
N ASP A 94 -24.57 -7.35 -13.40
CA ASP A 94 -23.96 -6.66 -12.25
C ASP A 94 -22.61 -7.24 -11.77
N PRO A 95 -21.56 -7.26 -12.63
CA PRO A 95 -20.24 -7.72 -12.20
C PRO A 95 -19.60 -6.72 -11.23
N GLN A 96 -19.20 -7.21 -10.06
CA GLN A 96 -18.51 -6.45 -9.03
C GLN A 96 -17.01 -6.76 -9.09
N ILE A 97 -16.22 -5.74 -9.45
CA ILE A 97 -14.77 -5.85 -9.67
C ILE A 97 -14.05 -5.09 -8.56
N GLN A 98 -13.08 -5.75 -7.93
CA GLN A 98 -12.17 -5.17 -6.97
C GLN A 98 -10.81 -4.95 -7.64
N VAL A 99 -10.22 -3.77 -7.40
CA VAL A 99 -8.90 -3.40 -7.93
C VAL A 99 -7.95 -3.22 -6.76
N PHE A 100 -6.84 -3.94 -6.77
CA PHE A 100 -5.77 -3.79 -5.78
C PHE A 100 -4.60 -3.07 -6.43
N ILE A 101 -4.17 -1.99 -5.79
CA ILE A 101 -3.04 -1.18 -6.23
C ILE A 101 -1.97 -1.31 -5.15
N ARG A 102 -0.79 -1.83 -5.54
CA ARG A 102 0.34 -2.06 -4.64
C ARG A 102 1.51 -1.19 -5.07
N ASP A 103 1.96 -0.31 -4.19
CA ASP A 103 3.17 0.48 -4.42
C ASP A 103 4.38 -0.30 -3.90
N GLU A 104 5.14 -0.93 -4.80
CA GLU A 104 6.30 -1.74 -4.42
C GLU A 104 7.49 -0.89 -3.95
N GLY A 105 7.39 0.44 -4.08
CA GLY A 105 8.40 1.41 -3.65
C GLY A 105 8.19 2.05 -2.26
N ALA A 106 7.09 1.79 -1.55
CA ALA A 106 6.74 2.58 -0.35
C ALA A 106 7.02 1.91 1.00
N ALA A 107 7.19 0.58 1.05
CA ALA A 107 7.21 -0.17 2.32
C ALA A 107 8.59 -0.67 2.79
N ALA A 108 9.67 -0.47 2.02
CA ALA A 108 11.02 -0.90 2.39
C ALA A 108 11.96 0.24 2.82
N SER A 109 11.57 1.52 2.70
CA SER A 109 12.40 2.65 3.12
C SER A 109 12.06 3.09 4.54
N ALA A 110 12.67 2.43 5.54
CA ALA A 110 13.14 3.21 6.69
C ALA A 110 14.11 4.29 6.18
N PRO A 111 14.13 5.51 6.72
CA PRO A 111 15.01 6.57 6.21
C PRO A 111 16.46 6.26 6.59
N ALA A 112 17.19 5.61 5.70
CA ALA A 112 18.64 5.63 5.72
C ALA A 112 19.09 6.83 4.89
N SER A 113 19.69 7.80 5.59
CA SER A 113 20.47 8.93 5.10
C SER A 113 21.11 8.76 3.71
N GLY A 114 20.90 9.73 2.82
CA GLY A 114 21.80 10.01 1.69
C GLY A 114 21.11 10.13 0.34
N GLU A 115 21.40 11.21 -0.39
CA GLU A 115 20.87 11.56 -1.71
C GLU A 115 21.16 10.54 -2.83
N GLY A 116 20.20 10.35 -3.75
CA GLY A 116 20.43 9.64 -5.01
C GLY A 116 19.15 9.27 -5.76
N ALA A 117 18.79 10.06 -6.77
CA ALA A 117 17.57 9.96 -7.57
C ALA A 117 17.53 8.70 -8.45
N GLY A 118 16.35 8.04 -8.47
CA GLY A 118 16.03 6.99 -9.44
C GLY A 118 15.17 5.84 -8.90
N GLY A 119 14.24 6.07 -7.97
CA GLY A 119 13.28 5.03 -7.58
C GLY A 119 12.27 4.82 -8.70
N SER A 120 12.25 3.63 -9.32
CA SER A 120 11.12 3.25 -10.18
C SER A 120 9.89 3.15 -9.29
N ASN A 121 8.85 3.92 -9.62
CA ASN A 121 7.52 3.75 -9.04
C ASN A 121 6.89 2.52 -9.71
N GLU A 122 7.40 1.33 -9.43
CA GLU A 122 6.80 0.08 -9.88
C GLU A 122 5.54 -0.16 -9.05
N GLN A 123 4.39 -0.05 -9.71
CA GLN A 123 3.08 -0.22 -9.10
C GLN A 123 2.41 -1.42 -9.75
N THR A 124 2.03 -2.41 -8.94
CA THR A 124 1.33 -3.61 -9.39
C THR A 124 -0.17 -3.41 -9.22
N ILE A 125 -0.93 -3.63 -10.30
CA ILE A 125 -2.38 -3.48 -10.34
C ILE A 125 -3.01 -4.85 -10.60
N GLU A 126 -3.82 -5.33 -9.68
CA GLU A 126 -4.53 -6.62 -9.77
C GLU A 126 -6.04 -6.37 -9.88
N TYR A 127 -6.72 -7.12 -10.75
CA TYR A 127 -8.17 -7.02 -10.98
C TYR A 127 -8.85 -8.34 -10.69
N ASP A 128 -9.81 -8.34 -9.77
CA ASP A 128 -10.59 -9.54 -9.43
C ASP A 128 -12.09 -9.27 -9.48
N VAL A 129 -12.84 -10.16 -10.12
CA VAL A 129 -14.31 -10.18 -9.97
C VAL A 129 -14.61 -10.90 -8.67
N PHE A 130 -15.31 -10.24 -7.74
CA PHE A 130 -15.68 -10.85 -6.45
C PHE A 130 -17.19 -11.09 -6.31
N GLY A 131 -18.01 -10.52 -7.21
CA GLY A 131 -19.47 -10.69 -7.24
C GLY A 131 -20.05 -10.58 -8.64
N CYS A 132 -21.17 -11.26 -8.91
CA CYS A 132 -21.91 -11.18 -10.18
C CYS A 132 -23.29 -11.86 -10.01
N ASP A 133 -24.38 -11.22 -10.44
CA ASP A 133 -25.73 -11.78 -10.34
C ASP A 133 -25.96 -12.98 -11.26
N ALA A 134 -25.17 -13.09 -12.33
CA ALA A 134 -25.19 -14.24 -13.22
C ALA A 134 -24.30 -15.40 -12.75
N PHE A 135 -23.63 -15.28 -11.60
CA PHE A 135 -22.75 -16.32 -11.09
C PHE A 135 -23.54 -17.61 -10.85
N THR A 136 -23.10 -18.68 -11.52
CA THR A 136 -23.59 -20.03 -11.23
C THR A 136 -22.39 -20.92 -10.98
N GLU A 137 -22.32 -21.49 -9.78
CA GLU A 137 -21.16 -22.26 -9.35
C GLU A 137 -20.99 -23.55 -10.18
N ASP A 138 -19.76 -23.77 -10.63
CA ASP A 138 -19.22 -24.99 -11.23
C ASP A 138 -17.72 -25.05 -10.91
N LYS A 139 -17.42 -25.65 -9.75
CA LYS A 139 -16.09 -25.64 -9.13
C LYS A 139 -15.03 -26.17 -10.09
N GLY A 140 -13.92 -25.44 -10.20
CA GLY A 140 -12.79 -25.82 -11.04
C GLY A 140 -13.13 -25.92 -12.53
N ARG A 141 -14.20 -25.25 -13.01
CA ARG A 141 -14.49 -25.20 -14.46
C ARG A 141 -13.33 -24.64 -15.24
N TRP A 142 -12.70 -23.57 -14.74
CA TRP A 142 -11.51 -23.00 -15.36
C TRP A 142 -10.39 -24.04 -15.53
N LEU A 143 -10.07 -24.80 -14.47
CA LEU A 143 -9.01 -25.82 -14.51
C LEU A 143 -9.32 -26.95 -15.50
N ARG A 144 -10.60 -27.31 -15.67
CA ARG A 144 -11.02 -28.28 -16.69
C ARG A 144 -10.85 -27.77 -18.12
N LEU A 145 -10.94 -26.46 -18.32
CA LEU A 145 -10.75 -25.82 -19.64
C LEU A 145 -9.28 -25.54 -19.94
N MET A 146 -8.47 -25.32 -18.91
CA MET A 146 -7.04 -25.01 -19.00
C MET A 146 -6.19 -26.01 -18.19
N PRO A 147 -6.18 -27.32 -18.55
CA PRO A 147 -5.45 -28.33 -17.79
C PRO A 147 -3.92 -28.20 -17.88
N GLU A 148 -3.42 -27.52 -18.90
CA GLU A 148 -2.00 -27.30 -19.17
C GLU A 148 -1.48 -25.96 -18.62
N ALA A 149 -2.33 -25.17 -17.95
CA ALA A 149 -1.89 -23.89 -17.41
C ALA A 149 -0.84 -24.11 -16.30
N ASP A 150 0.33 -23.49 -16.47
CA ASP A 150 1.42 -23.49 -15.48
C ASP A 150 1.07 -22.67 -14.21
N PHE A 151 -0.04 -21.95 -14.24
CA PHE A 151 -0.56 -21.16 -13.13
C PHE A 151 -1.96 -21.66 -12.73
N ILE A 152 -2.15 -21.91 -11.43
CA ILE A 152 -3.45 -22.20 -10.85
C ILE A 152 -3.87 -20.98 -10.02
N PRO A 153 -4.97 -20.29 -10.38
CA PRO A 153 -5.50 -19.22 -9.55
C PRO A 153 -5.98 -19.80 -8.21
N THR A 154 -5.36 -19.38 -7.10
CA THR A 154 -5.71 -19.76 -5.72
C THR A 154 -6.45 -18.66 -4.97
#